data_AF-A0A093H9I4-F1
#
_entry.id   AF-A0A093H9I4-F1
#
_cell.length_a   1.000
_cell.length_b   1.000
_cell.length_c   1.000
_cell.angle_alpha   90.00
_cell.angle_beta   90.00
_cell.angle_gamma   90.00
#
_symmetry.space_group_name_H-M   'P 1'
#
loop_
_entity.id
_entity.type
_entity.pdbx_description
1 polymer ?
#
loop_
_entity_poly.entity_id
_entity_poly.type
_entity_poly.pdbx_seq_one_letter_code
_entity_poly.pdbx_strand_id
1 'polypeptide(L)' 'LLTIEKTEQHSSEKSKKKKVTFGEDLSPEIFDKTLPANTPLRKGATP' A
#
# COMPACT_ATOMS: atom_id res chain seq x y z
N LEU A 1 13.20 -46.62 -9.32
CA LEU A 1 11.83 -46.62 -8.77
C LEU A 1 11.93 -46.60 -7.26
N LEU A 2 11.62 -45.48 -6.61
CA LEU A 2 11.27 -45.41 -5.18
C LEU A 2 10.45 -44.13 -4.95
N THR A 3 9.13 -44.37 -4.97
CA THR A 3 8.09 -43.84 -4.08
C THR A 3 7.99 -42.33 -3.82
N ILE A 4 6.89 -41.80 -4.38
CA ILE A 4 6.19 -40.56 -4.08
C ILE A 4 5.86 -40.50 -2.58
N GLU A 5 6.44 -39.55 -1.85
CA GLU A 5 5.90 -39.10 -0.56
C GLU A 5 5.24 -37.74 -0.80
N LYS A 6 3.93 -37.81 -0.90
CA LYS A 6 2.98 -36.72 -1.04
C LYS A 6 2.94 -35.94 0.28
N THR A 7 3.75 -34.91 0.43
CA THR A 7 3.61 -33.95 1.54
C THR A 7 2.47 -32.99 1.21
N GLU A 8 1.29 -33.44 1.64
CA GLU A 8 0.16 -32.67 2.13
C GLU A 8 0.16 -31.20 1.70
N GLN A 9 -0.57 -30.92 0.62
CA GLN A 9 -1.18 -29.61 0.44
C GLN A 9 -2.21 -29.41 1.56
N HIS A 10 -1.72 -29.10 2.77
CA HIS A 10 -2.49 -28.29 3.68
C HIS A 10 -2.71 -26.97 2.96
N SER A 11 -3.86 -26.86 2.30
CA SER A 11 -4.50 -25.58 2.07
C SER A 11 -4.76 -24.98 3.44
N SER A 12 -3.69 -24.45 4.04
CA SER A 12 -3.82 -23.38 5.00
C SER A 12 -4.60 -22.34 4.24
N GLU A 13 -5.89 -22.23 4.54
CA GLU A 13 -6.54 -20.94 4.49
C GLU A 13 -5.64 -20.05 5.35
N LYS A 14 -4.64 -19.45 4.71
CA LYS A 14 -3.76 -18.47 5.33
C LYS A 14 -4.74 -17.34 5.63
N SER A 15 -5.28 -17.35 6.85
CA SER A 15 -6.05 -16.26 7.40
C SER A 15 -5.38 -14.99 6.92
N LYS A 16 -6.08 -14.18 6.13
CA LYS A 16 -5.48 -13.02 5.45
C LYS A 16 -5.03 -12.05 6.53
N LYS A 17 -3.80 -12.22 7.00
CA LYS A 17 -3.19 -11.38 8.01
C LYS A 17 -3.00 -10.00 7.38
N LYS A 18 -3.28 -8.95 8.16
CA LYS A 18 -2.97 -7.59 7.74
C LYS A 18 -1.47 -7.53 7.44
N LYS A 19 -1.15 -7.04 6.23
CA LYS A 19 0.21 -6.82 5.76
C LYS A 19 0.33 -5.37 5.32
N VAL A 20 1.49 -4.78 5.55
CA VAL A 20 1.78 -3.42 5.06
C VAL A 20 1.91 -3.46 3.54
N THR A 21 1.26 -2.51 2.89
CA THR A 21 1.39 -2.25 1.45
C THR A 21 1.53 -0.75 1.25
N PHE A 22 2.13 -0.36 0.13
CA PHE A 22 2.17 1.04 -0.30
C PHE A 22 1.00 1.29 -1.25
N GLY A 23 0.38 2.47 -1.13
CA GLY A 23 -0.65 2.92 -2.05
C GLY A 23 -0.05 3.45 -3.35
N GLU A 24 -0.89 4.09 -4.16
CA GLU A 24 -0.46 4.78 -5.38
C GLU A 24 0.28 6.09 -5.05
N ASP A 25 1.00 6.63 -6.04
CA ASP A 25 1.62 7.95 -5.93
C ASP A 25 0.54 9.04 -5.84
N LEU A 26 0.73 9.96 -4.91
CA LEU A 26 -0.16 11.11 -4.74
C LEU A 26 0.51 12.39 -5.25
N SER A 27 -0.29 13.22 -5.93
CA SER A 27 0.16 14.56 -6.30
C SER A 27 0.44 15.38 -5.03
N PRO A 28 1.58 16.10 -4.96
CA PRO A 28 1.93 16.88 -3.78
C PRO A 28 1.07 18.15 -3.67
N GLU A 29 0.91 18.62 -2.44
CA GLU A 29 0.40 19.96 -2.18
C GLU A 29 1.52 21.00 -2.39
N ILE A 30 1.23 22.06 -3.15
CA ILE A 30 2.19 23.12 -3.48
C ILE A 30 1.81 24.39 -2.75
N PHE A 31 2.76 24.94 -2.00
CA PHE A 31 2.61 26.17 -1.23
C PHE A 31 3.57 27.24 -1.71
N ASP A 32 3.12 28.50 -1.62
CA ASP A 32 4.00 29.65 -1.65
C ASP A 32 4.35 30.03 -0.20
N LYS A 33 5.62 30.37 0.05
CA LYS A 33 6.10 30.77 1.38
C LYS A 33 5.56 32.14 1.81
N THR A 34 5.15 32.99 0.86
CA THR A 34 4.61 34.32 1.17
C THR A 34 3.10 34.32 1.36
N LEU A 35 2.42 33.22 1.02
CA LEU A 35 0.98 33.10 1.18
C LEU A 35 0.62 32.52 2.56
N PRO A 36 -0.55 32.87 3.11
CA PRO A 36 -1.08 32.21 4.31
C PRO A 36 -1.16 30.70 4.15
N ALA A 37 -1.01 29.97 5.27
CA ALA A 37 -1.00 28.51 5.27
C ALA A 37 -2.28 27.85 4.75
N ASN A 38 -3.42 28.57 4.77
CA ASN A 38 -4.71 28.06 4.30
C ASN A 38 -4.98 28.27 2.80
N THR A 39 -4.06 28.91 2.07
CA THR A 39 -4.20 29.21 0.63
C THR A 39 -3.08 28.58 -0.20
N PRO A 40 -3.05 27.24 -0.35
CA PRO A 40 -2.06 26.59 -1.20
C PRO A 40 -2.28 26.97 -2.67
N LEU A 41 -1.19 26.97 -3.45
CA LEU A 41 -1.21 27.20 -4.89
C LEU A 41 -1.87 26.04 -5.63
N ARG A 42 -1.66 24.81 -5.15
CA ARG A 42 -2.28 23.59 -5.67
C ARG A 42 -2.50 22.59 -4.55
N LYS A 43 -3.72 22.09 -4.42
CA LYS A 43 -4.07 21.06 -3.44
C LYS A 43 -3.42 19.72 -3.77
N GLY A 44 -2.95 19.03 -2.74
CA GLY A 44 -2.47 17.65 -2.87
C GLY A 44 -3.62 16.67 -3.07
N ALA A 45 -3.31 15.46 -3.55
CA ALA A 45 -4.29 14.38 -3.64
C ALA A 45 -4.48 13.71 -2.26
N THR A 46 -5.70 13.22 -2.01
CA THR A 46 -6.04 12.46 -0.80
C THR A 46 -6.06 10.96 -1.15
N PRO A 47 -5.41 10.09 -0.36
CA PRO A 47 -5.51 8.64 -0.55
C PRO A 47 -6.93 8.10 -0.28
#